data_AF-A0A562D837-F1
#
_entry.id   AF-A0A562D837-F1
#
_cell.length_a   1.000
_cell.length_b   1.000
_cell.length_c   1.000
_cell.angle_alpha   90.00
_cell.angle_beta   90.00
_cell.angle_gamma   90.00
#
_symmetry.space_group_name_H-M   'P 1'
#
loop_
_entity.id
_entity.type
_entity.pdbx_description
1 polymer ?
#
loop_
_entity_poly.entity_id
_entity_poly.type
_entity_poly.pdbx_seq_one_letter_code
_entity_poly.pdbx_strand_id
1 'polypeptide(L)' 'MGAPRKYPEELKERATRLAVEARRDPGSKTGAIKRIAEQLGIHPEALRTWVRQAEIDGGVRPGTTT' A
#
# COMPACT_ATOMS: atom_id res chain seq x y z
N MET A 1 5.14 20.57 -12.36
CA MET A 1 3.86 20.59 -11.64
C MET A 1 3.35 19.16 -11.52
N GLY A 2 3.43 18.57 -10.32
CA GLY A 2 2.91 17.22 -10.08
C GLY A 2 1.39 17.24 -10.17
N ALA A 3 0.81 16.37 -11.01
CA ALA A 3 -0.64 16.24 -11.15
C ALA A 3 -1.32 16.14 -9.77
N PRO A 4 -2.56 16.65 -9.60
CA PRO A 4 -3.30 16.49 -8.36
C PRO A 4 -3.49 15.00 -8.12
N ARG A 5 -2.64 14.44 -7.27
CA ARG A 5 -2.73 13.06 -6.85
C ARG A 5 -4.07 12.95 -6.14
N LYS A 6 -5.00 12.17 -6.72
CA LYS A 6 -6.34 11.92 -6.13
C LYS A 6 -6.28 11.43 -4.67
N TYR A 7 -5.10 11.01 -4.22
CA TYR A 7 -4.80 10.65 -2.84
C TYR A 7 -3.51 11.37 -2.40
N PRO A 8 -3.49 12.05 -1.25
CA PRO A 8 -2.27 12.62 -0.69
C PRO A 8 -1.26 11.51 -0.40
N GLU A 9 0.04 11.82 -0.54
CA GLU A 9 1.13 10.85 -0.31
C GLU A 9 1.06 10.26 1.10
N GLU A 10 0.75 11.09 2.08
CA GLU A 10 0.60 10.69 3.48
C GLU A 10 -0.45 9.58 3.66
N LEU A 11 -1.57 9.65 2.92
CA LEU A 11 -2.61 8.64 2.94
C LEU A 11 -2.16 7.36 2.22
N LYS A 12 -1.44 7.49 1.11
CA LYS A 12 -0.85 6.35 0.41
C LYS A 12 0.17 5.62 1.29
N GLU A 13 1.08 6.34 1.94
CA GLU A 13 2.11 5.78 2.82
C GLU A 13 1.48 5.10 4.03
N ARG A 14 0.53 5.76 4.69
CA ARG A 14 -0.21 5.19 5.83
C ARG A 14 -0.97 3.94 5.46
N ALA A 15 -1.72 3.96 4.36
CA ALA A 15 -2.49 2.81 3.88
C ALA A 15 -1.56 1.64 3.55
N THR A 16 -0.46 1.94 2.87
CA THR A 16 0.53 0.94 2.44
C THR A 16 1.20 0.29 3.63
N ARG A 17 1.65 1.09 4.61
CA ARG A 17 2.26 0.59 5.85
C ARG A 17 1.30 -0.32 6.62
N LEU A 18 0.05 0.12 6.82
CA LEU A 18 -0.98 -0.69 7.48
C LEU A 18 -1.22 -2.02 6.74
N ALA A 19 -1.26 -2.00 5.41
CA ALA A 19 -1.50 -3.20 4.61
C ALA A 19 -0.31 -4.17 4.59
N VAL A 20 0.92 -3.66 4.67
CA VAL A 20 2.13 -4.46 4.85
C VAL A 20 2.14 -5.10 6.24
N GLU A 21 1.87 -4.32 7.30
CA GLU A 21 1.78 -4.83 8.67
C GLU A 21 0.69 -5.91 8.80
N ALA A 22 -0.52 -5.66 8.29
CA ALA A 22 -1.60 -6.64 8.30
C ALA A 22 -1.33 -7.90 7.44
N ARG A 23 -0.45 -7.83 6.43
CA ARG A 23 0.01 -9.01 5.67
C ARG A 23 1.09 -9.82 6.38
N ARG A 24 1.78 -9.26 7.38
CA ARG A 24 2.74 -10.01 8.22
C ARG A 24 2.02 -11.04 9.08
N ASP A 25 0.80 -10.74 9.50
CA ASP A 25 -0.07 -11.70 10.19
C ASP A 25 -0.62 -12.76 9.21
N PRO A 26 -0.24 -14.04 9.34
CA PRO A 26 -0.69 -15.09 8.43
C PRO A 26 -2.21 -15.28 8.47
N GLY A 27 -2.86 -14.95 9.59
CA GLY A 27 -4.33 -15.00 9.75
C GLY A 27 -5.09 -13.84 9.09
N SER A 28 -4.43 -12.71 8.81
CA SER A 28 -5.06 -11.53 8.17
C SER A 28 -4.61 -11.30 6.73
N LYS A 29 -3.58 -12.03 6.28
CA LYS A 29 -2.99 -11.91 4.94
C LYS A 29 -4.02 -11.98 3.81
N THR A 30 -5.02 -12.87 3.94
CA THR A 30 -6.13 -12.99 3.00
C THR A 30 -7.19 -11.92 3.30
N GLY A 31 -7.16 -10.82 2.58
CA GLY A 31 -8.16 -9.74 2.71
C GLY A 31 -7.69 -8.49 3.47
N ALA A 32 -6.50 -8.49 4.09
CA ALA A 32 -5.92 -7.31 4.73
C ALA A 32 -5.96 -6.05 3.83
N ILE A 33 -5.54 -6.20 2.56
CA ILE A 33 -5.55 -5.10 1.59
C ILE A 33 -6.98 -4.58 1.37
N LYS A 34 -7.95 -5.47 1.14
CA LYS A 34 -9.34 -5.06 0.91
C LYS A 34 -9.91 -4.34 2.13
N ARG A 35 -9.71 -4.91 3.33
CA ARG A 35 -10.19 -4.33 4.59
C ARG A 35 -9.62 -2.94 4.86
N ILE A 36 -8.33 -2.73 4.60
CA ILE A 36 -7.68 -1.43 4.82
C ILE A 36 -8.10 -0.43 3.75
N ALA A 37 -8.24 -0.89 2.51
CA ALA A 37 -8.75 -0.06 1.42
C ALA A 37 -10.16 0.45 1.72
N GLU A 38 -11.07 -0.43 2.17
CA GLU A 38 -12.44 -0.06 2.55
C GLU A 38 -12.47 0.89 3.76
N GLN A 39 -11.65 0.65 4.78
CA GLN A 39 -11.56 1.54 5.95
C GLN A 39 -11.07 2.96 5.61
N LEU A 40 -10.22 3.09 4.60
CA LEU A 40 -9.64 4.38 4.19
C LEU A 40 -10.36 5.00 2.98
N GLY A 41 -11.39 4.34 2.44
CA GLY A 41 -12.08 4.77 1.21
C GLY A 41 -11.21 4.72 -0.05
N ILE A 42 -10.18 3.87 -0.06
CA ILE A 42 -9.23 3.71 -1.17
C ILE A 42 -9.69 2.54 -2.04
N HIS A 43 -9.41 2.61 -3.34
CA HIS A 43 -9.63 1.46 -4.22
C HIS A 43 -8.69 0.30 -3.84
N PRO A 44 -9.19 -0.93 -3.60
CA PRO A 44 -8.36 -2.05 -3.16
C PRO A 44 -7.24 -2.41 -4.13
N GLU A 45 -7.46 -2.27 -5.45
CA GLU A 45 -6.39 -2.47 -6.44
C GLU A 45 -5.32 -1.36 -6.42
N ALA A 46 -5.70 -0.13 -6.08
CA ALA A 46 -4.73 0.96 -5.92
C ALA A 46 -3.81 0.67 -4.73
N LEU A 47 -4.40 0.27 -3.60
CA LEU A 47 -3.64 -0.11 -2.41
C LEU A 47 -2.72 -1.31 -2.67
N ARG A 48 -3.18 -2.32 -3.42
CA ARG A 48 -2.35 -3.46 -3.82
C ARG A 48 -1.12 -3.02 -4.64
N THR A 49 -1.29 -2.07 -5.55
CA THR A 49 -0.20 -1.52 -6.35
C THR A 49 0.80 -0.78 -5.47
N TRP A 50 0.33 0.01 -4.50
CA TRP A 50 1.21 0.74 -3.58
C TRP A 50 1.97 -0.17 -2.63
N VAL A 51 1.31 -1.19 -2.07
CA VAL A 51 1.97 -2.23 -1.25
C VAL A 51 3.09 -2.90 -2.03
N ARG A 52 2.84 -3.28 -3.28
CA ARG A 52 3.87 -3.88 -4.14
C ARG A 52 5.04 -2.93 -4.40
N GLN A 53 4.76 -1.64 -4.60
CA GLN A 53 5.80 -0.63 -4.79
C GLN A 53 6.61 -0.41 -3.50
N ALA A 54 5.98 -0.39 -2.33
CA ALA A 54 6.66 -0.24 -1.05
C ALA A 54 7.47 -1.49 -0.65
N GLU A 55 7.05 -2.70 -1.05
CA GLU A 55 7.88 -3.90 -0.90
C GLU A 55 9.15 -3.82 -1.77
N ILE A 56 9.10 -3.13 -2.91
CA ILE A 56 10.25 -2.88 -3.78
C ILE A 56 11.14 -1.78 -3.18
N ASP A 57 10.55 -0.63 -2.83
CA ASP A 57 11.25 0.53 -2.29
C ASP A 57 11.89 0.26 -0.92
N GLY A 58 11.19 -0.48 -0.05
CA GLY A 58 11.69 -0.92 1.25
C GLY A 58 12.77 -2.01 1.19
N GLY A 59 13.32 -2.31 0.00
CA GLY A 59 14.46 -3.20 -0.18
C GLY A 59 14.16 -4.69 0.01
N VAL A 60 12.89 -5.09 0.07
CA VAL A 60 12.49 -6.52 0.13
C VAL A 60 12.59 -7.17 -1.27
N ARG A 61 12.62 -6.37 -2.33
CA ARG A 61 12.97 -6.78 -3.70
C ARG A 61 14.01 -5.85 -4.29
N PRO A 62 15.03 -6.35 -5.03
CA PRO A 62 15.94 -5.48 -5.76
C PRO A 62 15.18 -4.85 -6.94
N GLY A 63 14.81 -3.59 -6.79
CA GLY A 63 14.29 -2.76 -7.87
C GLY A 63 14.73 -1.33 -7.63
N THR A 64 15.42 -0.74 -8.60
CA THR A 64 15.96 0.61 -8.54
C THR A 64 14.82 1.62 -8.45
N THR A 65 14.59 2.22 -7.28
CA THR A 65 13.80 3.46 -7.21
C THR A 65 14.70 4.57 -7.76
N THR A 66 14.35 5.12 -8.92
CA THR A 66 14.87 6.41 -9.43
C THR A 66 14.03 7.54 -8.84
#